data_AF-A0A3N5X536-F1
#
_entry.id   AF-A0A3N5X536-F1
#
_cell.length_a   1.000
_cell.length_b   1.000
_cell.length_c   1.000
_cell.angle_alpha   90.00
_cell.angle_beta   90.00
_cell.angle_gamma   90.00
#
_symmetry.space_group_name_H-M   'P 1'
#
loop_
_entity.id
_entity.type
_entity.pdbx_description
1 polymer ?
#
loop_
_entity_poly.entity_id
_entity_poly.type
_entity_poly.pdbx_seq_one_letter_code
_entity_poly.pdbx_strand_id
1 'polypeptide(L)'
;FDVLGVKLALGRGFLADEDRVPNLRPVVVLGHGLWERRLNADPAIVGREITLNGHAFTVVGVAPPEFIGTYGGLLTELWVPMMMQPLLAGDRLNERGNHWMTALGRLNPGVSRNQAQAELNLLAKQLAAAHPNTNAGTSILLYPLWRAPGGAAKAMGPVLLVLGVVVSLVLLIACANVANLLLGRALDRRREIAIRLAMGASRGRLARQLLTEGLLLSVAGGLAGVLVARWSANLLMAFLPPVDMPLRLALDVDWRVLAFTMTIALASGVLFGLAPAFQGTRSDVVTALKEELGTSTGGRRKARLRNALVAAQVALSVILLVGAALFLQSMRNAQRLDPGFETRRVLLASMDLFAHGYTEETGRQFQQQLIARG
;
A
#
# COMPACT_ATOMS: atom_id res chain seq x y z
N PHE A 1 -24.51 6.97 -6.73
CA PHE A 1 -23.48 7.77 -7.42
C PHE A 1 -23.52 9.25 -7.03
N ASP A 2 -24.71 9.85 -6.95
CA ASP A 2 -24.89 11.28 -6.62
C ASP A 2 -24.29 11.70 -5.27
N VAL A 3 -24.47 10.89 -4.21
CA VAL A 3 -23.85 11.13 -2.88
C VAL A 3 -22.33 11.26 -2.97
N LEU A 4 -21.70 10.52 -3.88
CA LEU A 4 -20.25 10.54 -4.11
C LEU A 4 -19.84 11.58 -5.16
N GLY A 5 -20.80 12.22 -5.85
CA GLY A 5 -20.53 13.18 -6.92
C GLY A 5 -19.88 12.55 -8.15
N VAL A 6 -20.07 11.26 -8.37
CA VAL A 6 -19.46 10.53 -9.49
C VAL A 6 -20.30 10.77 -10.73
N LYS A 7 -19.70 11.40 -11.75
CA LYS A 7 -20.30 11.55 -13.08
C LYS A 7 -19.97 10.31 -13.90
N LEU A 8 -20.98 9.65 -14.46
CA LEU A 8 -20.76 8.48 -15.31
C LEU A 8 -20.10 8.90 -16.64
N ALA A 9 -19.24 8.02 -17.17
CA ALA A 9 -18.61 8.22 -18.46
C ALA A 9 -19.59 7.99 -19.63
N LEU A 10 -20.49 7.03 -19.47
CA LEU A 10 -21.58 6.73 -20.42
C LEU A 10 -22.89 6.48 -19.67
N GLY A 11 -24.01 6.84 -20.31
CA GLY A 11 -25.34 6.58 -19.79
C GLY A 11 -25.68 7.40 -18.54
N ARG A 12 -26.33 6.75 -17.57
CA ARG A 12 -26.85 7.38 -16.34
C ARG A 12 -26.68 6.50 -15.11
N GLY A 13 -26.75 7.12 -13.93
CA GLY A 13 -26.86 6.40 -12.66
C GLY A 13 -28.22 5.75 -12.46
N PHE A 14 -28.39 5.12 -11.30
CA PHE A 14 -29.66 4.52 -10.88
C PHE A 14 -30.70 5.59 -10.58
N LEU A 15 -31.94 5.34 -11.02
CA LEU A 15 -33.10 6.15 -10.70
C LEU A 15 -33.71 5.71 -9.36
N ALA A 16 -34.43 6.63 -8.71
CA ALA A 16 -35.01 6.39 -7.39
C ALA A 16 -36.13 5.35 -7.38
N ASP A 17 -36.73 5.01 -8.52
CA ASP A 17 -37.75 3.96 -8.67
C ASP A 17 -37.13 2.57 -8.92
N GLU A 18 -35.88 2.52 -9.41
CA GLU A 18 -35.14 1.28 -9.70
C GLU A 18 -34.69 0.55 -8.43
N ASP A 19 -34.75 1.19 -7.26
CA ASP A 19 -34.34 0.64 -5.96
C ASP A 19 -35.47 0.64 -4.91
N ARG A 20 -36.75 0.55 -5.34
CA ARG A 20 -37.91 0.55 -4.43
C ARG A 20 -38.51 -0.82 -4.14
N VAL A 21 -38.59 -1.67 -5.17
CA VAL A 21 -39.29 -2.96 -5.09
C VAL A 21 -38.28 -4.06 -5.39
N PRO A 22 -38.17 -5.09 -4.53
CA PRO A 22 -37.30 -6.23 -4.76
C PRO A 22 -37.50 -6.84 -6.16
N ASN A 23 -36.40 -7.09 -6.86
CA ASN A 23 -36.34 -7.80 -8.15
C ASN A 23 -37.11 -7.15 -9.33
N LEU A 24 -37.66 -5.93 -9.18
CA LEU A 24 -38.50 -5.31 -10.20
C LEU A 24 -37.72 -4.71 -11.38
N ARG A 25 -36.54 -4.13 -11.12
CA ARG A 25 -35.76 -3.36 -12.10
C ARG A 25 -34.30 -3.83 -12.12
N PRO A 26 -33.98 -4.95 -12.81
CA PRO A 26 -32.62 -5.47 -12.87
C PRO A 26 -31.77 -4.61 -13.82
N VAL A 27 -31.18 -3.55 -13.28
CA VAL A 27 -30.26 -2.66 -13.98
C VAL A 27 -28.86 -2.71 -13.37
N VAL A 28 -27.85 -2.39 -14.17
CA VAL A 28 -26.44 -2.45 -13.74
C VAL A 28 -25.65 -1.26 -14.27
N VAL A 29 -24.72 -0.77 -13.46
CA VAL A 29 -23.68 0.18 -13.89
C VAL A 29 -22.35 -0.57 -13.92
N LEU A 30 -21.66 -0.49 -15.05
CA LEU A 30 -20.38 -1.17 -15.25
C LEU A 30 -19.21 -0.34 -14.74
N GLY A 31 -18.21 -1.00 -14.16
CA GLY A 31 -16.89 -0.43 -13.95
C GLY A 31 -16.13 -0.28 -15.26
N HIS A 32 -15.41 0.83 -15.42
CA HIS A 32 -14.66 1.13 -16.65
C HIS A 32 -13.73 -0.01 -17.06
N GLY A 33 -12.99 -0.59 -16.12
CA GLY A 33 -12.04 -1.66 -16.41
C GLY A 33 -12.70 -2.97 -16.89
N LEU A 34 -13.93 -3.26 -16.45
CA LEU A 34 -14.68 -4.43 -16.96
C LEU A 34 -15.16 -4.17 -18.39
N TRP A 35 -15.68 -2.96 -18.64
CA TRP A 35 -16.12 -2.51 -19.95
C TRP A 35 -14.99 -2.57 -21.00
N GLU A 36 -13.79 -2.11 -20.66
CA GLU A 36 -12.62 -2.21 -21.56
C GLU A 36 -12.17 -3.67 -21.77
N ARG A 37 -11.93 -4.42 -20.68
CA ARG A 37 -11.29 -5.74 -20.76
C ARG A 37 -12.18 -6.84 -21.34
N ARG A 38 -13.48 -6.82 -21.06
CA ARG A 38 -14.41 -7.91 -21.40
C ARG A 38 -15.42 -7.52 -22.48
N LEU A 39 -15.71 -6.24 -22.63
CA LEU A 39 -16.75 -5.74 -23.53
C LEU A 39 -16.18 -4.84 -24.64
N ASN A 40 -14.87 -4.89 -24.88
CA ASN A 40 -14.15 -4.19 -25.95
C ASN A 40 -14.41 -2.68 -26.00
N ALA A 41 -14.72 -2.06 -24.86
CA ALA A 41 -15.11 -0.66 -24.77
C ALA A 41 -16.24 -0.26 -25.76
N ASP A 42 -17.21 -1.16 -26.01
CA ASP A 42 -18.34 -0.89 -26.92
C ASP A 42 -19.20 0.28 -26.38
N PRO A 43 -19.26 1.44 -27.09
CA PRO A 43 -20.06 2.59 -26.65
C PRO A 43 -21.58 2.30 -26.73
N ALA A 44 -22.00 1.31 -27.51
CA ALA A 44 -23.40 0.89 -27.63
C ALA A 44 -23.82 -0.12 -26.55
N ILE A 45 -23.01 -0.30 -25.49
CA ILE A 45 -23.34 -1.21 -24.38
C ILE A 45 -24.52 -0.71 -23.54
N VAL A 46 -24.75 0.61 -23.46
CA VAL A 46 -25.87 1.17 -22.70
C VAL A 46 -27.19 0.77 -23.36
N GLY A 47 -28.11 0.19 -22.58
CA GLY A 47 -29.36 -0.39 -23.03
C GLY A 47 -29.27 -1.87 -23.41
N ARG A 48 -28.07 -2.46 -23.49
CA ARG A 48 -27.91 -3.91 -23.71
C ARG A 48 -28.02 -4.68 -22.41
N GLU A 49 -28.36 -5.95 -22.53
CA GLU A 49 -28.42 -6.88 -21.41
C GLU A 49 -27.10 -7.62 -21.23
N ILE A 50 -26.74 -7.84 -19.97
CA ILE A 50 -25.69 -8.76 -19.55
C ILE A 50 -26.27 -9.75 -18.56
N THR A 51 -25.72 -10.97 -18.52
CA THR A 51 -26.16 -11.99 -17.58
C THR A 51 -25.29 -11.97 -16.33
N LEU A 52 -25.90 -11.78 -15.16
CA LEU A 52 -25.27 -11.89 -13.85
C LEU A 52 -25.98 -12.98 -13.06
N ASN A 53 -25.25 -14.01 -12.61
CA ASN A 53 -25.81 -15.15 -11.86
C ASN A 53 -27.06 -15.77 -12.53
N GLY A 54 -27.03 -15.92 -13.86
CA GLY A 54 -28.15 -16.47 -14.64
C GLY A 54 -29.32 -15.50 -14.90
N HIS A 55 -29.29 -14.30 -14.33
CA HIS A 55 -30.33 -13.28 -14.50
C HIS A 55 -29.89 -12.17 -15.46
N ALA A 56 -30.80 -11.70 -16.31
CA ALA A 56 -30.55 -10.60 -17.24
C ALA A 56 -30.60 -9.25 -16.52
N PHE A 57 -29.56 -8.43 -16.70
CA PHE A 57 -29.46 -7.06 -16.21
C PHE A 57 -29.22 -6.10 -17.37
N THR A 58 -30.01 -5.03 -17.45
CA THR A 58 -29.81 -3.98 -18.46
C THR A 58 -28.73 -3.00 -18.01
N VAL A 59 -27.72 -2.78 -18.85
CA VAL A 59 -26.66 -1.80 -18.59
C VAL A 59 -27.22 -0.39 -18.76
N VAL A 60 -27.25 0.41 -17.68
CA VAL A 60 -27.75 1.80 -17.72
C VAL A 60 -26.63 2.84 -17.76
N GLY A 61 -25.40 2.45 -17.45
CA GLY A 61 -24.25 3.35 -17.53
C GLY A 61 -22.91 2.67 -17.27
N VAL A 62 -21.84 3.45 -17.48
CA VAL A 62 -20.45 3.04 -17.24
C VAL A 62 -19.78 4.08 -16.35
N ALA A 63 -19.20 3.63 -15.25
CA ALA A 63 -18.43 4.47 -14.33
C ALA A 63 -17.16 5.04 -15.01
N PRO A 64 -16.69 6.21 -14.58
CA PRO A 64 -15.48 6.80 -15.15
C PRO A 64 -14.22 6.04 -14.68
N PRO A 65 -13.10 6.08 -15.43
CA PRO A 65 -11.89 5.31 -15.14
C PRO A 65 -11.25 5.62 -13.77
N GLU A 66 -11.47 6.82 -13.24
CA GLU A 66 -10.99 7.27 -11.94
C GLU A 66 -11.80 6.66 -10.78
N PHE A 67 -13.03 6.22 -11.04
CA PHE A 67 -13.91 5.64 -10.02
C PHE A 67 -13.73 4.12 -9.96
N ILE A 68 -12.92 3.68 -9.00
CA ILE A 68 -12.61 2.25 -8.76
C ILE A 68 -13.54 1.58 -7.75
N GLY A 69 -14.53 2.31 -7.23
CA GLY A 69 -15.44 1.86 -6.18
C GLY A 69 -15.18 2.46 -4.81
N THR A 70 -15.88 1.93 -3.82
CA THR A 70 -15.96 2.51 -2.46
C THR A 70 -15.16 1.74 -1.42
N TYR A 71 -14.61 0.58 -1.81
CA TYR A 71 -13.75 -0.24 -0.97
C TYR A 71 -12.29 0.01 -1.38
N GLY A 72 -11.61 0.90 -0.67
CA GLY A 72 -10.25 1.32 -1.01
C GLY A 72 -9.30 0.13 -1.24
N GLY A 73 -8.67 0.08 -2.42
CA GLY A 73 -7.73 -0.97 -2.84
C GLY A 73 -8.36 -2.23 -3.45
N LEU A 74 -9.69 -2.36 -3.43
CA LEU A 74 -10.44 -3.39 -4.15
C LEU A 74 -11.17 -2.75 -5.33
N LEU A 75 -10.99 -3.29 -6.53
CA LEU A 75 -11.74 -2.84 -7.70
C LEU A 75 -13.16 -3.39 -7.64
N THR A 76 -14.12 -2.48 -7.73
CA THR A 76 -15.52 -2.87 -7.98
C THR A 76 -15.76 -2.88 -9.48
N GLU A 77 -16.12 -4.04 -10.04
CA GLU A 77 -16.32 -4.20 -11.48
C GLU A 77 -17.73 -3.83 -11.96
N LEU A 78 -18.72 -3.86 -11.06
CA LEU A 78 -20.10 -3.49 -11.36
C LEU A 78 -20.84 -3.05 -10.09
N TRP A 79 -21.91 -2.29 -10.28
CA TRP A 79 -22.86 -1.92 -9.24
C TRP A 79 -24.26 -2.29 -9.68
N VAL A 80 -25.09 -2.70 -8.73
CA VAL A 80 -26.49 -3.09 -8.94
C VAL A 80 -27.33 -2.43 -7.83
N PRO A 81 -28.59 -2.04 -8.09
CA PRO A 81 -29.50 -1.58 -7.04
C PRO A 81 -29.63 -2.58 -5.89
N MET A 82 -29.77 -2.08 -4.67
CA MET A 82 -29.85 -2.88 -3.45
C MET A 82 -31.04 -3.85 -3.50
N MET A 83 -32.16 -3.43 -4.07
CA MET A 83 -33.36 -4.25 -4.23
C MET A 83 -33.18 -5.46 -5.15
N MET A 84 -32.06 -5.57 -5.89
CA MET A 84 -31.75 -6.77 -6.67
C MET A 84 -30.89 -7.78 -5.90
N GLN A 85 -30.52 -7.48 -4.65
CA GLN A 85 -29.73 -8.37 -3.80
C GLN A 85 -30.30 -9.80 -3.70
N PRO A 86 -31.63 -10.03 -3.65
CA PRO A 86 -32.18 -11.38 -3.61
C PRO A 86 -31.83 -12.24 -4.84
N LEU A 87 -31.75 -11.64 -6.04
CA LEU A 87 -31.34 -12.33 -7.27
C LEU A 87 -29.86 -12.72 -7.28
N LEU A 88 -29.04 -12.04 -6.48
CA LEU A 88 -27.58 -12.21 -6.52
C LEU A 88 -27.06 -13.10 -5.38
N ALA A 89 -27.63 -12.99 -4.18
CA ALA A 89 -27.06 -13.61 -2.98
C ALA A 89 -28.11 -14.07 -1.94
N GLY A 90 -29.34 -14.36 -2.37
CA GLY A 90 -30.46 -14.76 -1.52
C GLY A 90 -31.09 -13.60 -0.74
N ASP A 91 -32.23 -13.80 -0.08
CA ASP A 91 -32.95 -12.70 0.59
C ASP A 91 -32.33 -12.33 1.94
N ARG A 92 -31.43 -11.33 1.93
CA ARG A 92 -30.86 -10.73 3.15
C ARG A 92 -31.50 -9.41 3.52
N LEU A 93 -32.38 -8.88 2.67
CA LEU A 93 -33.01 -7.57 2.88
C LEU A 93 -34.04 -7.63 4.02
N ASN A 94 -34.68 -8.79 4.19
CA ASN A 94 -35.68 -9.00 5.24
C ASN A 94 -35.09 -9.50 6.57
N GLU A 95 -33.78 -9.78 6.62
CA GLU A 95 -33.10 -10.29 7.81
C GLU A 95 -32.56 -9.13 8.68
N ARG A 96 -33.37 -8.61 9.60
CA ARG A 96 -33.00 -7.45 10.43
C ARG A 96 -31.76 -7.66 11.32
N GLY A 97 -31.48 -8.89 11.74
CA GLY A 97 -30.28 -9.23 12.50
C GLY A 97 -29.00 -9.27 11.65
N ASN A 98 -29.12 -9.19 10.33
CA ASN A 98 -28.01 -9.30 9.41
C ASN A 98 -27.40 -7.92 9.12
N HIS A 99 -26.34 -7.58 9.86
CA HIS A 99 -25.63 -6.29 9.76
C HIS A 99 -24.53 -6.28 8.68
N TRP A 100 -24.79 -6.90 7.53
CA TRP A 100 -23.81 -7.02 6.43
C TRP A 100 -23.59 -5.72 5.66
N MET A 101 -24.55 -4.80 5.72
CA MET A 101 -24.53 -3.56 4.95
C MET A 101 -23.57 -2.52 5.51
N THR A 102 -22.84 -1.86 4.61
CA THR A 102 -22.05 -0.67 4.93
C THR A 102 -22.69 0.55 4.27
N ALA A 103 -23.14 1.51 5.08
CA ALA A 103 -23.69 2.75 4.57
C ALA A 103 -22.56 3.73 4.17
N LEU A 104 -22.77 4.44 3.06
CA LEU A 104 -21.87 5.49 2.58
C LEU A 104 -22.58 6.82 2.66
N GLY A 105 -21.91 7.82 3.23
CA GLY A 105 -22.46 9.16 3.39
C GLY A 105 -21.41 10.23 3.10
N ARG A 106 -21.90 11.40 2.69
CA ARG A 106 -21.11 12.64 2.60
C ARG A 106 -21.53 13.56 3.73
N LEU A 107 -20.57 13.98 4.55
CA LEU A 107 -20.84 14.96 5.61
C LEU A 107 -21.20 16.32 4.99
N ASN A 108 -22.17 17.00 5.60
CA ASN A 108 -22.52 18.36 5.22
C ASN A 108 -21.32 19.31 5.42
N PRO A 109 -21.22 20.39 4.62
CA PRO A 109 -20.18 21.39 4.80
C PRO A 109 -20.19 21.95 6.25
N GLY A 110 -19.02 22.01 6.88
CA GLY A 110 -18.86 22.52 8.25
C GLY A 110 -19.13 21.50 9.38
N VAL A 111 -19.65 20.31 9.08
CA VAL A 111 -19.88 19.27 10.10
C VAL A 111 -18.62 18.47 10.35
N SER A 112 -18.18 18.42 11.61
CA SER A 112 -17.04 17.60 12.02
C SER A 112 -17.42 16.12 12.13
N ARG A 113 -16.43 15.23 11.96
CA ARG A 113 -16.65 13.78 12.14
C ARG A 113 -17.11 13.43 13.56
N ASN A 114 -16.65 14.17 14.56
CA ASN A 114 -17.03 13.93 15.96
C ASN A 114 -18.51 14.28 16.20
N GLN A 115 -19.00 15.37 15.61
CA GLN A 115 -20.43 15.72 15.66
C GLN A 115 -21.29 14.66 14.98
N ALA A 116 -20.91 14.24 13.76
CA ALA A 116 -21.63 13.19 13.05
C ALA A 116 -21.62 11.85 13.81
N GLN A 117 -20.48 11.47 14.41
CA GLN A 117 -20.39 10.28 15.25
C GLN A 117 -21.29 10.36 16.50
N ALA A 118 -21.39 11.54 17.13
CA ALA A 118 -22.27 11.74 18.28
C ALA A 118 -23.75 11.56 17.90
N GLU A 119 -24.17 12.07 16.74
CA GLU A 119 -25.53 11.87 16.22
C GLU A 119 -25.81 10.40 15.88
N LEU A 120 -24.88 9.73 15.20
CA LEU A 120 -24.98 8.29 14.91
C LEU A 120 -25.03 7.43 16.18
N ASN A 121 -24.35 7.84 17.25
CA ASN A 121 -24.44 7.17 18.55
C ASN A 121 -25.84 7.28 19.17
N LEU A 122 -26.51 8.43 19.00
CA LEU A 122 -27.89 8.61 19.45
C LEU A 122 -28.85 7.72 18.66
N LEU A 123 -28.70 7.69 17.33
CA LEU A 123 -29.49 6.80 16.46
C LEU A 123 -29.27 5.32 16.81
N ALA A 124 -28.03 4.91 17.05
CA ALA A 124 -27.72 3.53 17.47
C ALA A 124 -28.43 3.16 18.77
N LYS A 125 -28.46 4.07 19.76
CA LYS A 125 -29.20 3.87 21.02
C LYS A 125 -30.71 3.78 20.81
N GLN A 126 -31.27 4.64 19.97
CA GLN A 126 -32.70 4.61 19.64
C GLN A 126 -33.08 3.30 18.93
N LEU A 127 -32.25 2.83 17.99
CA LEU A 127 -32.44 1.55 17.31
C LEU A 127 -32.34 0.36 18.28
N ALA A 128 -31.39 0.40 19.22
CA ALA A 128 -31.26 -0.62 20.25
C ALA A 128 -32.47 -0.65 21.21
N ALA A 129 -33.05 0.51 21.53
CA ALA A 129 -34.25 0.58 22.35
C ALA A 129 -35.51 0.10 21.60
N ALA A 130 -35.66 0.48 20.33
CA ALA A 130 -36.79 0.08 19.50
C ALA A 130 -36.72 -1.40 19.08
N HIS A 131 -35.52 -1.94 18.91
CA HIS A 131 -35.29 -3.31 18.47
C HIS A 131 -34.17 -4.01 19.26
N PRO A 132 -34.43 -4.38 20.53
CA PRO A 132 -33.41 -4.95 21.40
C PRO A 132 -32.81 -6.25 20.86
N ASN A 133 -33.64 -7.13 20.29
CA ASN A 133 -33.20 -8.46 19.83
C ASN A 133 -32.15 -8.40 18.70
N THR A 134 -32.13 -7.33 17.89
CA THR A 134 -31.25 -7.23 16.72
C THR A 134 -30.15 -6.17 16.88
N ASN A 135 -30.36 -5.16 17.73
CA ASN A 135 -29.48 -4.00 17.83
C ASN A 135 -28.88 -3.76 19.23
N ALA A 136 -29.25 -4.55 20.24
CA ALA A 136 -28.58 -4.48 21.53
C ALA A 136 -27.08 -4.78 21.38
N GLY A 137 -26.24 -3.93 21.97
CA GLY A 137 -24.77 -4.06 21.88
C GLY A 137 -24.15 -3.68 20.53
N THR A 138 -24.95 -3.24 19.55
CA THR A 138 -24.45 -2.80 18.23
C THR A 138 -24.15 -1.31 18.25
N SER A 139 -23.02 -0.90 17.65
CA SER A 139 -22.64 0.50 17.49
C SER A 139 -22.44 0.84 16.03
N ILE A 140 -22.68 2.11 15.68
CA ILE A 140 -22.44 2.64 14.34
C ILE A 140 -21.12 3.41 14.39
N LEU A 141 -20.13 2.99 13.60
CA LEU A 141 -18.81 3.63 13.58
C LEU A 141 -18.58 4.35 12.25
N LEU A 142 -18.20 5.61 12.33
CA LEU A 142 -17.91 6.46 11.18
C LEU A 142 -16.43 6.40 10.82
N TYR A 143 -16.13 5.88 9.64
CA TYR A 143 -14.78 5.85 9.09
C TYR A 143 -14.65 6.77 7.88
N PRO A 144 -13.51 7.46 7.70
CA PRO A 144 -13.23 8.07 6.41
C PRO A 144 -13.08 6.95 5.36
N LEU A 145 -13.49 7.21 4.12
CA LEU A 145 -13.56 6.18 3.06
C LEU A 145 -12.25 5.38 2.88
N TRP A 146 -11.10 6.03 3.01
CA TRP A 146 -9.78 5.38 2.91
C TRP A 146 -9.42 4.44 4.09
N ARG A 147 -10.16 4.48 5.20
CA ARG A 147 -10.06 3.55 6.34
C ARG A 147 -11.31 2.68 6.50
N ALA A 148 -12.21 2.65 5.53
CA ALA A 148 -13.47 1.93 5.67
C ALA A 148 -13.23 0.43 5.94
N PRO A 149 -13.94 -0.18 6.91
CA PRO A 149 -13.89 -1.61 7.12
C PRO A 149 -14.42 -2.33 5.87
N GLY A 150 -13.63 -3.28 5.35
CA GLY A 150 -13.92 -4.02 4.11
C GLY A 150 -13.03 -3.63 2.92
N GLY A 151 -12.35 -2.48 2.97
CA GLY A 151 -11.31 -2.15 2.00
C GLY A 151 -9.99 -2.88 2.27
N ALA A 152 -9.16 -3.03 1.24
CA ALA A 152 -7.81 -3.59 1.36
C ALA A 152 -6.96 -2.80 2.37
N ALA A 153 -7.24 -1.52 2.60
CA ALA A 153 -6.52 -0.69 3.57
C ALA A 153 -6.50 -1.28 5.01
N LYS A 154 -7.56 -1.95 5.46
CA LYS A 154 -7.57 -2.58 6.81
C LYS A 154 -6.69 -3.83 6.86
N ALA A 155 -6.77 -4.68 5.83
CA ALA A 155 -5.97 -5.90 5.73
C ALA A 155 -4.49 -5.60 5.47
N MET A 156 -4.21 -4.60 4.63
CA MET A 156 -2.86 -4.21 4.23
C MET A 156 -2.21 -3.21 5.18
N GLY A 157 -2.96 -2.54 6.07
CA GLY A 157 -2.42 -1.54 6.99
C GLY A 157 -1.22 -2.03 7.81
N PRO A 158 -1.31 -3.19 8.50
CA PRO A 158 -0.18 -3.77 9.22
C PRO A 158 1.00 -4.13 8.29
N VAL A 159 0.70 -4.67 7.10
CA VAL A 159 1.72 -5.04 6.10
C VAL A 159 2.49 -3.80 5.63
N LEU A 160 1.78 -2.71 5.32
CA LEU A 160 2.37 -1.44 4.91
C LEU A 160 3.21 -0.82 6.04
N LEU A 161 2.79 -0.94 7.30
CA LEU A 161 3.57 -0.50 8.45
C LEU A 161 4.88 -1.28 8.57
N VAL A 162 4.84 -2.61 8.49
CA VAL A 162 6.04 -3.45 8.53
C VAL A 162 6.97 -3.12 7.37
N LEU A 163 6.42 -2.97 6.16
CA LEU A 163 7.20 -2.58 4.98
C LEU A 163 7.87 -1.20 5.18
N GLY A 164 7.15 -0.23 5.75
CA GLY A 164 7.71 1.08 6.09
C GLY A 164 8.86 1.01 7.09
N VAL A 165 8.76 0.14 8.11
CA VAL A 165 9.85 -0.11 9.06
C VAL A 165 11.06 -0.71 8.34
N VAL A 166 10.85 -1.74 7.52
CA VAL A 166 11.93 -2.39 6.75
C VAL A 166 12.63 -1.39 5.83
N VAL A 167 11.88 -0.60 5.06
CA VAL A 167 12.42 0.44 4.18
C VAL A 167 13.23 1.47 4.97
N SER A 168 12.76 1.86 6.15
CA SER A 168 13.47 2.80 7.03
C SER A 168 14.79 2.23 7.55
N LEU A 169 14.82 0.95 7.93
CA LEU A 169 16.05 0.27 8.37
C LEU A 169 17.05 0.14 7.23
N VAL A 170 16.60 -0.25 6.03
CA VAL A 170 17.45 -0.32 4.83
C VAL A 170 18.02 1.06 4.48
N LEU A 171 17.21 2.11 4.58
CA LEU A 171 17.66 3.48 4.37
C LEU A 171 18.74 3.89 5.39
N LEU A 172 18.57 3.56 6.67
CA LEU A 172 19.56 3.83 7.71
C LEU A 172 20.89 3.10 7.43
N ILE A 173 20.84 1.84 6.99
CA ILE A 173 22.02 1.08 6.58
C ILE A 173 22.71 1.75 5.38
N ALA A 174 21.95 2.18 4.38
CA ALA A 174 22.49 2.89 3.22
C ALA A 174 23.17 4.22 3.62
N CYS A 175 22.54 5.00 4.51
CA CYS A 175 23.13 6.22 5.05
C CYS A 175 24.42 5.95 5.84
N ALA A 176 24.45 4.90 6.67
CA ALA A 176 25.65 4.49 7.40
C ALA A 176 26.78 4.06 6.45
N ASN A 177 26.45 3.35 5.37
CA ASN A 177 27.42 2.96 4.33
C ASN A 177 28.04 4.19 3.65
N VAL A 178 27.22 5.15 3.23
CA VAL A 178 27.69 6.40 2.61
C VAL A 178 28.58 7.17 3.58
N ALA A 179 28.18 7.27 4.85
CA ALA A 179 28.99 7.88 5.91
C ALA A 179 30.36 7.20 6.05
N ASN A 180 30.38 5.87 6.14
CA ASN A 180 31.59 5.07 6.29
C ASN A 180 32.53 5.22 5.07
N LEU A 181 31.99 5.18 3.85
CA LEU A 181 32.76 5.36 2.62
C LEU A 181 33.38 6.77 2.53
N LEU A 182 32.61 7.82 2.83
CA LEU A 182 33.09 9.19 2.77
C LEU A 182 34.08 9.50 3.89
N LEU A 183 33.89 8.94 5.10
CA LEU A 183 34.88 9.00 6.18
C LEU A 183 36.17 8.26 5.82
N GLY A 184 36.08 7.12 5.13
CA GLY A 184 37.24 6.40 4.61
C GLY A 184 38.02 7.23 3.59
N ARG A 185 37.33 7.71 2.54
CA ARG A 185 37.93 8.57 1.49
C ARG A 185 38.54 9.86 2.05
N ALA A 186 37.97 10.42 3.12
CA ALA A 186 38.52 11.61 3.77
C ALA A 186 39.90 11.38 4.40
N LEU A 187 40.15 10.17 4.90
CA LEU A 187 41.44 9.79 5.47
C LEU A 187 42.49 9.61 4.36
N ASP A 188 42.12 8.98 3.25
CA ASP A 188 43.02 8.78 2.10
C ASP A 188 43.37 10.11 1.42
N ARG A 189 42.41 11.03 1.31
CA ARG A 189 42.60 12.37 0.71
C ARG A 189 43.25 13.38 1.65
N ARG A 190 43.51 13.02 2.92
CA ARG A 190 44.04 13.95 3.93
C ARG A 190 45.42 14.50 3.53
N ARG A 191 46.27 13.66 2.93
CA ARG A 191 47.62 14.03 2.46
C ARG A 191 47.56 14.98 1.25
N GLU A 192 46.67 14.71 0.30
CA GLU A 192 46.44 15.57 -0.87
C GLU A 192 45.91 16.95 -0.47
N ILE A 193 44.93 17.00 0.43
CA ILE A 193 44.35 18.25 0.93
C ILE A 193 45.40 19.08 1.68
N ALA A 194 46.26 18.44 2.50
CA ALA A 194 47.35 19.12 3.20
C ALA A 194 48.38 19.73 2.23
N ILE A 195 48.76 19.02 1.17
CA ILE A 195 49.68 19.52 0.14
C ILE A 195 49.06 20.73 -0.60
N ARG A 196 47.77 20.64 -0.98
CA ARG A 196 47.07 21.75 -1.67
C ARG A 196 46.91 22.99 -0.77
N LEU A 197 46.67 22.80 0.54
CA LEU A 197 46.63 23.90 1.50
C LEU A 197 48.03 24.54 1.68
N ALA A 198 49.09 23.75 1.72
CA ALA A 198 50.47 24.24 1.79
C ALA A 198 50.88 25.03 0.52
N MET A 199 50.31 24.68 -0.63
CA MET A 199 50.44 25.40 -1.90
C MET A 199 49.56 26.67 -2.00
N GLY A 200 48.86 27.05 -0.93
CA GLY A 200 48.05 28.28 -0.87
C GLY A 200 46.61 28.17 -1.37
N ALA A 201 46.08 26.96 -1.58
CA ALA A 201 44.68 26.81 -1.96
C ALA A 201 43.73 27.29 -0.84
N SER A 202 42.71 28.09 -1.19
CA SER A 202 41.75 28.57 -0.21
C SER A 202 40.83 27.43 0.28
N ARG A 203 40.54 27.42 1.58
CA ARG A 203 39.68 26.43 2.24
C ARG A 203 38.30 26.30 1.59
N GLY A 204 37.74 27.42 1.11
CA GLY A 204 36.46 27.45 0.39
C GLY A 204 36.53 26.77 -0.98
N ARG A 205 37.66 26.81 -1.68
CA ARG A 205 37.83 26.15 -3.00
C ARG A 205 37.85 24.63 -2.86
N LEU A 206 38.53 24.14 -1.82
CA LEU A 206 38.54 22.71 -1.44
C LEU A 206 37.17 22.22 -0.97
N ALA A 207 36.48 22.99 -0.12
CA ALA A 207 35.13 22.66 0.32
C ALA A 207 34.14 22.61 -0.85
N ARG A 208 34.21 23.57 -1.78
CA ARG A 208 33.35 23.59 -2.98
C ARG A 208 33.58 22.38 -3.86
N GLN A 209 34.84 21.96 -4.08
CA GLN A 209 35.14 20.78 -4.88
C GLN A 209 34.56 19.50 -4.26
N LEU A 210 34.76 19.29 -2.96
CA LEU A 210 34.24 18.10 -2.26
C LEU A 210 32.70 18.08 -2.23
N LEU A 211 32.08 19.25 -2.07
CA LEU A 211 30.63 19.41 -2.16
C LEU A 211 30.12 19.08 -3.56
N THR A 212 30.77 19.58 -4.62
CA THR A 212 30.35 19.29 -6.00
C THR A 212 30.50 17.80 -6.34
N GLU A 213 31.58 17.15 -5.90
CA GLU A 213 31.77 15.70 -6.09
C GLU A 213 30.70 14.90 -5.33
N GLY A 214 30.40 15.28 -4.08
CA GLY A 214 29.36 14.65 -3.27
C GLY A 214 27.96 14.82 -3.86
N LEU A 215 27.63 16.03 -4.30
CA LEU A 215 26.34 16.34 -4.93
C LEU A 215 26.17 15.59 -6.27
N LEU A 216 27.21 15.56 -7.11
CA LEU A 216 27.16 14.82 -8.38
C LEU A 216 26.92 13.32 -8.15
N LEU A 217 27.62 12.71 -7.18
CA LEU A 217 27.42 11.32 -6.80
C LEU A 217 26.01 11.08 -6.23
N SER A 218 25.50 11.97 -5.38
CA SER A 218 24.15 11.87 -4.82
C SER A 218 23.07 11.98 -5.89
N VAL A 219 23.21 12.90 -6.86
CA VAL A 219 22.27 13.06 -7.97
C VAL A 219 22.32 11.84 -8.89
N ALA A 220 23.50 11.38 -9.28
CA ALA A 220 23.65 10.20 -10.12
C ALA A 220 23.09 8.94 -9.45
N GLY A 221 23.37 8.75 -8.15
CA GLY A 221 22.83 7.64 -7.36
C GLY A 221 21.31 7.73 -7.20
N GLY A 222 20.77 8.94 -6.98
CA GLY A 222 19.33 9.18 -6.91
C GLY A 222 18.62 8.84 -8.21
N LEU A 223 19.14 9.31 -9.35
CA LEU A 223 18.59 9.01 -10.68
C LEU A 223 18.65 7.51 -10.99
N ALA A 224 19.79 6.85 -10.74
CA ALA A 224 19.92 5.41 -10.90
C ALA A 224 18.94 4.65 -10.00
N GLY A 225 18.75 5.09 -8.76
CA GLY A 225 17.78 4.51 -7.82
C GLY A 225 16.34 4.59 -8.32
N VAL A 226 15.95 5.72 -8.94
CA VAL A 226 14.61 5.88 -9.53
C VAL A 226 14.40 4.91 -10.70
N LEU A 227 15.40 4.74 -11.57
CA LEU A 227 15.34 3.78 -12.67
C LEU A 227 15.20 2.34 -12.16
N VAL A 228 16.00 1.96 -11.16
CA VAL A 228 15.92 0.63 -10.53
C VAL A 228 14.56 0.43 -9.87
N ALA A 229 14.02 1.43 -9.18
CA ALA A 229 12.70 1.36 -8.55
C ALA A 229 11.59 1.12 -9.58
N ARG A 230 11.62 1.83 -10.71
CA ARG A 230 10.64 1.66 -11.79
C ARG A 230 10.75 0.27 -12.44
N TRP A 231 11.96 -0.22 -12.66
CA TRP A 231 12.16 -1.57 -13.21
C TRP A 231 11.71 -2.66 -12.24
N SER A 232 12.03 -2.52 -10.95
CA SER A 232 11.66 -3.46 -9.90
C SER A 232 10.14 -3.51 -9.67
N ALA A 233 9.46 -2.36 -9.76
CA ALA A 233 8.00 -2.30 -9.66
C ALA A 233 7.32 -3.07 -10.80
N ASN A 234 7.80 -2.91 -12.03
CA ASN A 234 7.29 -3.66 -13.18
C ASN A 234 7.56 -5.17 -13.05
N LEU A 235 8.76 -5.54 -12.59
CA LEU A 235 9.12 -6.94 -12.38
C LEU A 235 8.24 -7.57 -11.30
N LEU A 236 8.00 -6.86 -10.19
CA LEU A 236 7.10 -7.30 -9.13
C LEU A 236 5.69 -7.56 -9.67
N MET A 237 5.13 -6.65 -10.47
CA MET A 237 3.82 -6.84 -11.08
C MET A 237 3.77 -8.07 -12.00
N ALA A 238 4.86 -8.39 -12.70
CA ALA A 238 4.93 -9.59 -13.54
C ALA A 238 5.00 -10.91 -12.73
N PHE A 239 5.48 -10.86 -11.49
CA PHE A 239 5.56 -12.02 -10.59
C PHE A 239 4.34 -12.19 -9.69
N LEU A 240 3.42 -11.23 -9.63
CA LEU A 240 2.17 -11.41 -8.89
C LEU A 240 1.33 -12.48 -9.61
N PRO A 241 0.99 -13.60 -8.94
CA PRO A 241 0.04 -14.56 -9.49
C PRO A 241 -1.28 -13.83 -9.78
N PRO A 242 -2.04 -14.23 -10.82
CA PRO A 242 -3.42 -13.78 -10.97
C PRO A 242 -4.20 -14.28 -9.76
N VAL A 243 -4.35 -13.41 -8.76
CA VAL A 243 -5.26 -13.62 -7.64
C VAL A 243 -6.65 -13.22 -8.12
N ASP A 244 -7.65 -14.05 -7.85
CA ASP A 244 -9.06 -13.75 -8.16
C ASP A 244 -9.61 -12.53 -7.41
N MET A 245 -8.82 -11.94 -6.49
CA MET A 245 -9.12 -10.63 -5.93
C MET A 245 -8.68 -9.52 -6.91
N PRO A 246 -9.60 -8.66 -7.36
CA PRO A 246 -9.28 -7.58 -8.28
C PRO A 246 -8.60 -6.42 -7.52
N LEU A 247 -7.35 -6.63 -7.11
CA LEU A 247 -6.51 -5.60 -6.48
C LEU A 247 -5.96 -4.66 -7.55
N ARG A 248 -6.15 -3.35 -7.38
CA ARG A 248 -5.40 -2.33 -8.13
C ARG A 248 -4.30 -1.79 -7.24
N LEU A 249 -3.11 -2.39 -7.33
CA LEU A 249 -1.89 -1.81 -6.76
C LEU A 249 -1.38 -0.75 -7.74
N ALA A 250 -1.74 0.52 -7.51
CA ALA A 250 -1.11 1.63 -8.21
C ALA A 250 0.31 1.79 -7.65
N LEU A 251 1.29 1.11 -8.26
CA LEU A 251 2.72 1.30 -8.01
C LEU A 251 3.26 2.51 -8.78
N ASP A 252 2.43 3.55 -8.91
CA ASP A 252 2.84 4.77 -9.58
C ASP A 252 3.92 5.47 -8.73
N VAL A 253 4.94 5.95 -9.42
CA VAL A 253 6.03 6.69 -8.79
C VAL A 253 5.49 8.05 -8.36
N ASP A 254 5.08 8.16 -7.09
CA ASP A 254 4.59 9.40 -6.50
C ASP A 254 5.73 10.43 -6.39
N TRP A 255 5.49 11.64 -6.91
CA TRP A 255 6.44 12.75 -6.83
C TRP A 255 6.83 13.09 -5.38
N ARG A 256 5.94 12.85 -4.40
CA ARG A 256 6.22 13.06 -2.98
C ARG A 256 7.29 12.12 -2.47
N VAL A 257 7.24 10.86 -2.92
CA VAL A 257 8.26 9.84 -2.61
C VAL A 257 9.57 10.21 -3.30
N LEU A 258 9.53 10.62 -4.57
CA LEU A 258 10.72 11.12 -5.28
C LEU A 258 11.37 12.31 -4.58
N ALA A 259 10.57 13.30 -4.18
CA ALA A 259 11.04 14.50 -3.48
C ALA A 259 11.68 14.14 -2.13
N PHE A 260 11.04 13.25 -1.37
CA PHE A 260 11.56 12.74 -0.10
C PHE A 260 12.90 12.00 -0.28
N THR A 261 12.97 11.05 -1.23
CA THR A 261 14.20 10.31 -1.52
C THR A 261 15.31 11.23 -2.02
N MET A 262 15.00 12.19 -2.88
CA MET A 262 15.98 13.16 -3.37
C MET A 262 16.49 14.07 -2.24
N THR A 263 15.61 14.49 -1.33
CA THR A 263 16.00 15.28 -0.16
C THR A 263 16.96 14.49 0.74
N ILE A 264 16.71 13.21 0.97
CA ILE A 264 17.63 12.37 1.77
C ILE A 264 18.95 12.13 1.03
N ALA A 265 18.93 11.90 -0.28
CA ALA A 265 20.14 11.72 -1.08
C ALA A 265 21.03 12.99 -1.09
N LEU A 266 20.40 14.16 -1.20
CA LEU A 266 21.11 15.44 -1.12
C LEU A 266 21.60 15.73 0.30
N ALA A 267 20.74 15.54 1.32
CA ALA A 267 21.11 15.74 2.71
C ALA A 267 22.28 14.85 3.13
N SER A 268 22.27 13.56 2.74
CA SER A 268 23.39 12.65 2.98
C SER A 268 24.67 13.09 2.25
N GLY A 269 24.57 13.49 0.98
CA GLY A 269 25.70 14.03 0.21
C GLY A 269 26.30 15.29 0.85
N VAL A 270 25.47 16.21 1.34
CA VAL A 270 25.90 17.45 2.00
C VAL A 270 26.49 17.16 3.38
N LEU A 271 25.78 16.42 4.25
CA LEU A 271 26.22 16.13 5.63
C LEU A 271 27.55 15.38 5.63
N PHE A 272 27.69 14.36 4.80
CA PHE A 272 28.89 13.54 4.75
C PHE A 272 29.96 14.08 3.80
N GLY A 273 29.63 14.96 2.85
CA GLY A 273 30.59 15.68 2.00
C GLY A 273 31.24 16.89 2.70
N LEU A 274 30.53 17.53 3.64
CA LEU A 274 31.06 18.62 4.47
C LEU A 274 31.91 18.12 5.64
N ALA A 275 31.63 16.94 6.19
CA ALA A 275 32.38 16.38 7.30
C ALA A 275 33.91 16.29 7.04
N PRO A 276 34.39 15.85 5.86
CA PRO A 276 35.81 15.91 5.47
C PRO A 276 36.34 17.33 5.31
N ALA A 277 35.55 18.22 4.69
CA ALA A 277 35.96 19.60 4.40
C ALA A 277 36.24 20.41 5.68
N PHE A 278 35.39 20.25 6.71
CA PHE A 278 35.62 20.85 8.02
C PHE A 278 36.75 20.17 8.81
N GLN A 279 36.98 18.87 8.60
CA GLN A 279 38.05 18.15 9.30
C GLN A 279 39.45 18.45 8.74
N GLY A 280 39.60 18.55 7.41
CA GLY A 280 40.88 18.87 6.77
C GLY A 280 41.31 20.32 6.94
N THR A 281 40.37 21.23 7.24
CA THR A 281 40.65 22.67 7.41
C THR A 281 40.99 23.06 8.84
N ARG A 282 40.65 22.23 9.85
CA ARG A 282 41.00 22.45 11.27
C ARG A 282 42.26 21.73 11.73
N SER A 283 42.75 20.74 11.00
CA SER A 283 44.01 20.09 11.36
C SER A 283 45.17 20.98 10.94
N ASP A 284 45.79 21.63 11.93
CA ASP A 284 47.09 22.27 11.76
C ASP A 284 48.05 21.26 11.14
N VAL A 285 48.71 21.65 10.05
CA VAL A 285 49.55 20.75 9.23
C VAL A 285 50.67 20.12 10.09
N VAL A 286 51.08 20.84 11.15
CA VAL A 286 52.06 20.40 12.15
C VAL A 286 51.51 19.32 13.09
N THR A 287 50.21 19.36 13.45
CA THR A 287 49.59 18.34 14.31
C THR A 287 49.30 17.05 13.52
N ALA A 288 49.00 17.16 12.22
CA ALA A 288 48.74 16.00 11.36
C ALA A 288 49.99 15.12 11.16
N LEU A 289 51.18 15.73 11.07
CA LEU A 289 52.46 15.02 10.96
C LEU A 289 52.89 14.36 12.29
N LYS A 290 52.53 14.97 13.43
CA LYS A 290 52.73 14.38 14.77
C LYS A 290 51.71 13.28 15.11
N GLU A 291 50.48 13.33 14.55
CA GLU A 291 49.46 12.28 14.73
C GLU A 291 49.88 10.92 14.14
N GLU A 292 50.72 10.91 13.11
CA GLU A 292 51.23 9.69 12.46
C GLU A 292 52.28 8.97 13.32
N LEU A 293 52.87 9.66 14.31
CA LEU A 293 53.97 9.16 15.16
C LEU A 293 53.56 8.76 16.59
N GLY A 294 52.30 8.97 17.01
CA GLY A 294 51.81 8.37 18.25
C GLY A 294 50.83 9.20 19.07
N THR A 295 49.71 8.56 19.43
CA THR A 295 48.89 8.86 20.62
C THR A 295 48.24 10.25 20.72
N SER A 296 47.34 10.60 19.81
CA SER A 296 46.34 11.66 20.06
C SER A 296 44.96 11.06 20.42
N THR A 297 44.28 11.65 21.40
CA THR A 297 42.91 11.29 21.85
C THR A 297 41.86 11.51 20.76
N GLY A 298 42.13 12.38 19.78
CA GLY A 298 41.25 12.67 18.65
C GLY A 298 41.13 11.53 17.63
N GLY A 299 42.24 10.86 17.31
CA GLY A 299 42.26 9.70 16.40
C GLY A 299 41.49 8.50 16.96
N ARG A 300 41.62 8.23 18.27
CA ARG A 300 40.89 7.16 18.97
C ARG A 300 39.38 7.40 19.00
N ARG A 301 38.91 8.63 19.21
CA ARG A 301 37.47 8.95 19.22
C ARG A 301 36.84 8.76 17.83
N LYS A 302 37.54 9.13 16.76
CA LYS A 302 37.10 8.91 15.38
C LYS A 302 37.06 7.43 14.99
N ALA A 303 38.10 6.66 15.34
CA ALA A 303 38.13 5.22 15.14
C ALA A 303 36.98 4.52 15.91
N ARG A 304 36.69 4.95 17.15
CA ARG A 304 35.54 4.44 17.93
C ARG A 304 34.20 4.78 17.27
N LEU A 305 34.02 5.99 16.72
CA LEU A 305 32.77 6.37 16.06
C LEU A 305 32.54 5.56 14.78
N ARG A 306 33.59 5.35 13.96
CA ARG A 306 33.53 4.48 12.78
C ARG A 306 33.22 3.03 13.17
N ASN A 307 33.92 2.49 14.17
CA ASN A 307 33.68 1.13 14.64
C ASN A 307 32.26 0.96 15.21
N ALA A 308 31.71 1.98 15.89
CA ALA A 308 30.33 1.98 16.35
C ALA A 308 29.33 2.03 15.19
N LEU A 309 29.58 2.83 14.15
CA LEU A 309 28.76 2.87 12.93
C LEU A 309 28.77 1.53 12.20
N VAL A 310 29.94 0.89 12.06
CA VAL A 310 30.07 -0.45 11.46
C VAL A 310 29.35 -1.50 12.32
N ALA A 311 29.53 -1.47 13.65
CA ALA A 311 28.84 -2.39 14.54
C ALA A 311 27.30 -2.23 14.47
N ALA A 312 26.81 -0.99 14.47
CA ALA A 312 25.38 -0.68 14.32
C ALA A 312 24.84 -1.16 12.96
N GLN A 313 25.61 -0.94 11.88
CA GLN A 313 25.27 -1.40 10.54
C GLN A 313 25.17 -2.94 10.48
N VAL A 314 26.16 -3.65 11.03
CA VAL A 314 26.17 -5.11 11.08
C VAL A 314 24.97 -5.60 11.92
N ALA A 315 24.72 -5.01 13.08
CA ALA A 315 23.58 -5.35 13.92
C ALA A 315 22.24 -5.16 13.19
N LEU A 316 22.04 -4.01 12.51
CA LEU A 316 20.84 -3.74 11.71
C LEU A 316 20.70 -4.73 10.54
N SER A 317 21.80 -5.08 9.88
CA SER A 317 21.81 -6.05 8.79
C SER A 317 21.43 -7.45 9.28
N VAL A 318 21.94 -7.87 10.45
CA VAL A 318 21.57 -9.14 11.08
C VAL A 318 20.09 -9.14 11.47
N ILE A 319 19.57 -8.06 12.04
CA ILE A 319 18.12 -7.93 12.37
C ILE A 319 17.27 -8.10 11.11
N LEU A 320 17.62 -7.44 10.01
CA LEU A 320 16.91 -7.58 8.74
C LEU A 320 17.01 -8.99 8.16
N LEU A 321 18.19 -9.61 8.22
CA LEU A 321 18.40 -10.97 7.72
C LEU A 321 17.59 -11.99 8.54
N VAL A 322 17.60 -11.87 9.86
CA VAL A 322 16.79 -12.71 10.76
C VAL A 322 15.29 -12.47 10.50
N GLY A 323 14.87 -11.21 10.36
CA GLY A 323 13.48 -10.87 10.01
C GLY A 323 13.04 -11.47 8.67
N ALA A 324 13.89 -11.38 7.65
CA ALA A 324 13.64 -11.98 6.33
C ALA A 324 13.60 -13.51 6.41
N ALA A 325 14.51 -14.14 7.15
CA ALA A 325 14.54 -15.58 7.36
C ALA A 325 13.28 -16.05 8.10
N LEU A 326 12.87 -15.37 9.17
CA LEU A 326 11.63 -15.64 9.89
C LEU A 326 10.39 -15.42 9.01
N PHE A 327 10.39 -14.40 8.17
CA PHE A 327 9.31 -14.17 7.21
C PHE A 327 9.21 -15.32 6.19
N LEU A 328 10.34 -15.73 5.60
CA LEU A 328 10.38 -16.89 4.69
C LEU A 328 9.99 -18.19 5.40
N GLN A 329 10.43 -18.37 6.65
CA GLN A 329 10.04 -19.51 7.48
C GLN A 329 8.54 -19.49 7.77
N SER A 330 7.99 -18.33 8.13
CA SER A 330 6.57 -18.13 8.40
C SER A 330 5.73 -18.37 7.15
N MET A 331 6.15 -17.86 6.00
CA MET A 331 5.50 -18.10 4.71
C MET A 331 5.56 -19.60 4.34
N ARG A 332 6.70 -20.25 4.52
CA ARG A 332 6.83 -21.70 4.31
C ARG A 332 5.96 -22.49 5.29
N ASN A 333 5.88 -22.07 6.55
CA ASN A 333 5.04 -22.70 7.55
C ASN A 333 3.55 -22.48 7.25
N ALA A 334 3.16 -21.31 6.76
CA ALA A 334 1.79 -21.02 6.33
C ALA A 334 1.41 -21.85 5.10
N GLN A 335 2.33 -22.06 4.16
CA GLN A 335 2.13 -22.96 3.02
C GLN A 335 2.11 -24.44 3.41
N ARG A 336 2.77 -24.80 4.52
CA ARG A 336 2.83 -26.16 5.06
C ARG A 336 1.89 -26.36 6.24
N LEU A 337 0.98 -25.41 6.51
CA LEU A 337 0.03 -25.53 7.58
C LEU A 337 -0.86 -26.71 7.20
N ASP A 338 -0.59 -27.86 7.82
CA ASP A 338 -1.32 -29.08 7.55
C ASP A 338 -2.74 -28.85 8.07
N PRO A 339 -3.72 -28.68 7.17
CA PRO A 339 -5.04 -28.25 7.59
C PRO A 339 -5.82 -29.40 8.24
N GLY A 340 -5.17 -30.56 8.46
CA GLY A 340 -5.76 -31.76 9.04
C GLY A 340 -6.47 -32.64 8.01
N PHE A 341 -6.28 -32.38 6.71
CA PHE A 341 -6.86 -33.12 5.60
C PHE A 341 -5.88 -33.19 4.41
N GLU A 342 -5.97 -34.25 3.59
CA GLU A 342 -5.11 -34.43 2.42
C GLU A 342 -5.19 -33.22 1.49
N THR A 343 -4.05 -32.69 1.04
CA THR A 343 -3.98 -31.54 0.11
C THR A 343 -3.33 -31.87 -1.23
N ARG A 344 -2.66 -33.03 -1.36
CA ARG A 344 -1.86 -33.39 -2.56
C ARG A 344 -2.67 -33.98 -3.72
N ARG A 345 -3.94 -34.32 -3.52
CA ARG A 345 -4.85 -34.87 -4.55
C ARG A 345 -6.25 -34.29 -4.45
N VAL A 346 -6.36 -33.03 -4.02
CA VAL A 346 -7.66 -32.38 -3.88
C VAL A 346 -7.83 -31.38 -5.01
N LEU A 347 -8.86 -31.61 -5.82
CA LEU A 347 -9.32 -30.63 -6.78
C LEU A 347 -10.18 -29.62 -6.00
N LEU A 348 -9.68 -28.39 -5.85
CA LEU A 348 -10.41 -27.34 -5.16
C LEU A 348 -11.33 -26.66 -6.19
N ALA A 349 -12.57 -27.15 -6.28
CA ALA A 349 -13.61 -26.53 -7.09
C ALA A 349 -14.52 -25.69 -6.17
N SER A 350 -14.43 -24.37 -6.30
CA SER A 350 -15.44 -23.48 -5.71
C SER A 350 -16.58 -23.30 -6.70
N MET A 351 -17.80 -23.56 -6.26
CA MET A 351 -18.98 -23.37 -7.07
C MET A 351 -19.96 -22.53 -6.25
N ASP A 352 -20.34 -21.38 -6.77
CA ASP A 352 -21.41 -20.57 -6.19
C ASP A 352 -22.75 -21.20 -6.57
N LEU A 353 -23.23 -22.11 -5.73
CA LEU A 353 -24.48 -22.84 -5.94
C LEU A 353 -25.69 -21.90 -5.84
N PHE A 354 -25.60 -20.81 -5.06
CA PHE A 354 -26.66 -19.82 -4.97
C PHE A 354 -26.87 -19.09 -6.30
N ALA A 355 -25.77 -18.72 -6.97
CA ALA A 355 -25.82 -18.13 -8.31
C ALA A 355 -26.45 -19.05 -9.38
N HIS A 356 -26.64 -20.34 -9.08
CA HIS A 356 -27.27 -21.34 -9.93
C HIS A 356 -28.67 -21.76 -9.43
N GLY A 357 -29.26 -21.01 -8.50
CA GLY A 357 -30.63 -21.24 -8.01
C GLY A 357 -30.77 -22.32 -6.94
N TYR A 358 -29.66 -22.81 -6.37
CA TYR A 358 -29.72 -23.73 -5.23
C TYR A 358 -30.03 -22.96 -3.94
N THR A 359 -30.93 -23.52 -3.14
CA THR A 359 -31.17 -23.09 -1.75
C THR A 359 -30.09 -23.64 -0.83
N GLU A 360 -29.99 -23.14 0.40
CA GLU A 360 -28.99 -23.64 1.36
C GLU A 360 -29.12 -25.16 1.61
N GLU A 361 -30.34 -25.67 1.74
CA GLU A 361 -30.59 -27.10 1.93
C GLU A 361 -30.20 -27.94 0.70
N THR A 362 -30.62 -27.52 -0.49
CA THR A 362 -30.33 -28.26 -1.73
C THR A 362 -28.86 -28.14 -2.13
N GLY A 363 -28.21 -27.01 -1.82
CA GLY A 363 -26.78 -26.81 -1.99
C GLY A 363 -25.97 -27.73 -1.07
N ARG A 364 -26.36 -27.87 0.20
CA ARG A 364 -25.73 -28.83 1.13
C ARG A 364 -25.91 -30.27 0.65
N GLN A 365 -27.10 -30.64 0.17
CA GLN A 365 -27.34 -31.98 -0.38
C GLN A 365 -26.53 -32.24 -1.65
N PHE A 366 -26.43 -31.26 -2.55
CA PHE A 366 -25.58 -31.36 -3.75
C PHE A 366 -24.11 -31.54 -3.38
N GLN A 367 -23.59 -30.76 -2.43
CA GLN A 367 -22.21 -30.92 -1.94
C GLN A 367 -22.00 -32.31 -1.33
N GLN A 368 -22.94 -32.82 -0.52
CA GLN A 368 -22.85 -34.17 0.04
C GLN A 368 -22.86 -35.26 -1.04
N GLN A 369 -23.70 -35.13 -2.07
CA GLN A 369 -23.74 -36.08 -3.20
C GLN A 369 -22.49 -36.02 -4.06
N LEU A 370 -21.92 -34.83 -4.26
CA LEU A 370 -20.68 -34.63 -5.00
C LEU A 370 -19.51 -35.29 -4.27
N ILE A 371 -19.43 -35.11 -2.94
CA ILE A 371 -18.42 -35.75 -2.08
C ILE A 371 -18.61 -37.27 -2.02
N ALA A 372 -19.85 -37.77 -2.09
CA ALA A 372 -20.13 -39.21 -2.08
C ALA A 372 -19.84 -39.91 -3.42
N ARG A 373 -19.72 -39.16 -4.53
CA ARG A 373 -19.50 -39.69 -5.88
C ARG A 373 -18.07 -39.52 -6.41
N GLY A 374 -17.29 -38.61 -5.82
CA GLY A 374 -15.85 -38.46 -6.07
C GLY A 374 -15.03 -39.24 -5.06
#